data_AF-A0A954X932-F1
#
_entry.id   AF-A0A954X932-F1
#
_cell.length_a   1.000
_cell.length_b   1.000
_cell.length_c   1.000
_cell.angle_alpha   90.00
_cell.angle_beta   90.00
_cell.angle_gamma   90.00
#
_symmetry.space_group_name_H-M   'P 1'
#
loop_
_entity.id
_entity.type
_entity.pdbx_description
1 polymer ?
#
loop_
_entity_poly.entity_id
_entity_poly.type
_entity_poly.pdbx_seq_one_letter_code
_entity_poly.pdbx_strand_id
1 'polypeptide(L)'
;MTEWHQVEGEAAVDQLGSNRHRGLSTAEVQARQTKHGPNELIETGGRSPWRILWEQLSGAMVIMLFVAAAVSWFLAEYTDAIAIMAIIVLNAALGFAQDYRAERAMAALKKLAV
;
A
#
# COMPACT_ATOMS: atom_id res chain seq x y z
N MET A 1 7.40 23.90 -7.36
CA MET A 1 7.56 24.84 -6.23
C MET A 1 8.06 24.04 -5.04
N THR A 2 9.32 24.21 -4.66
CA THR A 2 9.94 23.44 -3.57
C THR A 2 9.81 24.12 -2.20
N GLU A 3 9.58 25.44 -2.14
CA GLU A 3 9.50 26.23 -0.88
C GLU A 3 8.17 27.03 -0.78
N TRP A 4 7.06 26.48 -1.30
CA TRP A 4 5.77 27.20 -1.38
C TRP A 4 5.24 27.68 -0.02
N HIS A 5 5.63 27.02 1.07
CA HIS A 5 5.18 27.32 2.43
C HIS A 5 5.78 28.62 3.01
N GLN A 6 6.77 29.21 2.35
CA GLN A 6 7.40 30.48 2.74
C GLN A 6 6.93 31.66 1.88
N VAL A 7 6.13 31.41 0.85
CA VAL A 7 5.69 32.43 -0.09
C VAL A 7 4.46 33.15 0.47
N GLU A 8 4.47 34.48 0.45
CA GLU A 8 3.33 35.28 0.86
C GLU A 8 2.12 35.04 -0.06
N GLY A 9 0.90 35.09 0.50
CA GLY A 9 -0.31 34.64 -0.20
C GLY A 9 -0.54 35.32 -1.56
N GLU A 10 -0.24 36.60 -1.72
CA GLU A 10 -0.35 37.29 -3.02
C GLU A 10 0.70 36.81 -4.02
N ALA A 11 1.95 36.69 -3.59
CA ALA A 11 3.02 36.17 -4.44
C ALA A 11 2.73 34.72 -4.88
N ALA A 12 2.08 33.91 -4.05
CA ALA A 12 1.65 32.57 -4.42
C ALA A 12 0.55 32.58 -5.49
N VAL A 13 -0.43 33.49 -5.38
CA VAL A 13 -1.51 33.65 -6.38
C VAL A 13 -0.93 34.07 -7.73
N ASP A 14 0.00 35.01 -7.74
CA ASP A 14 0.68 35.48 -8.95
C ASP A 14 1.54 34.38 -9.59
N GLN A 15 2.35 33.67 -8.79
CA GLN A 15 3.16 32.56 -9.29
C GLN A 15 2.33 31.39 -9.84
N LEU A 16 1.14 31.15 -9.26
CA LEU A 16 0.19 30.16 -9.75
C LEU A 16 -0.66 30.68 -10.92
N GLY A 17 -0.47 31.93 -11.35
CA GLY A 17 -1.26 32.58 -12.39
C GLY A 17 -2.76 32.49 -12.11
N SER A 18 -3.16 32.70 -10.86
CA SER A 18 -4.55 32.68 -10.41
C SER A 18 -5.02 34.10 -10.08
N ASN A 19 -6.31 34.30 -9.87
CA ASN A 19 -6.86 35.57 -9.41
C ASN A 19 -7.40 35.45 -7.99
N ARG A 20 -6.98 36.35 -7.09
CA ARG A 20 -7.38 36.33 -5.67
C ARG A 20 -8.89 36.49 -5.45
N HIS A 21 -9.57 37.24 -6.32
CA HIS A 21 -10.99 37.56 -6.18
C HIS A 21 -11.90 36.68 -7.04
N ARG A 22 -11.42 36.27 -8.22
CA ARG A 22 -12.21 35.56 -9.23
C ARG A 22 -11.82 34.08 -9.41
N GLY A 23 -10.69 33.66 -8.84
CA GLY A 23 -10.14 32.32 -9.06
C GLY A 23 -9.69 32.10 -10.50
N LEU A 24 -9.65 30.83 -10.91
CA LEU A 24 -9.33 30.43 -12.27
C LEU A 24 -10.59 30.41 -13.14
N SER A 25 -10.43 30.72 -14.42
CA SER A 25 -11.48 30.53 -15.42
C SER A 25 -11.69 29.05 -15.74
N THR A 26 -12.88 28.68 -16.21
CA THR A 26 -13.20 27.30 -16.60
C THR A 26 -12.25 26.77 -17.68
N ALA A 27 -11.80 27.64 -18.60
CA ALA A 27 -10.83 27.29 -19.63
C ALA A 27 -9.45 26.94 -19.04
N GLU A 28 -8.99 27.70 -18.05
CA GLU A 28 -7.74 27.42 -17.35
C GLU A 28 -7.83 26.16 -16.49
N VAL A 29 -8.97 25.91 -15.86
CA VAL A 29 -9.20 24.67 -15.11
C VAL A 29 -9.08 23.46 -16.04
N GLN A 30 -9.74 23.48 -17.21
CA GLN A 30 -9.64 22.39 -18.18
C GLN A 30 -8.21 22.20 -18.69
N ALA A 31 -7.53 23.30 -19.07
CA ALA A 31 -6.14 23.24 -19.52
C ALA A 31 -5.20 22.66 -18.45
N ARG A 32 -5.40 23.04 -17.18
CA ARG A 32 -4.61 22.52 -16.05
C ARG A 32 -4.93 21.06 -15.75
N GLN A 33 -6.19 20.62 -15.82
CA GLN A 33 -6.55 19.22 -15.66
C GLN A 33 -5.94 18.34 -16.75
N THR A 34 -5.87 18.80 -18.00
CA THR A 34 -5.17 18.06 -19.07
C THR A 34 -3.67 17.96 -18.81
N LYS A 35 -3.05 19.01 -18.27
CA LYS A 35 -1.60 19.06 -18.00
C LYS A 35 -1.18 18.27 -16.74
N HIS A 36 -1.96 18.37 -15.68
CA HIS A 36 -1.62 17.85 -14.35
C HIS A 36 -2.36 16.57 -13.99
N GLY A 37 -3.43 16.24 -14.71
CA GLY A 37 -4.34 15.16 -14.35
C GLY A 37 -5.33 15.58 -13.25
N PRO A 38 -6.30 14.70 -12.94
CA PRO A 38 -7.16 14.88 -11.78
C PRO A 38 -6.34 14.82 -10.49
N ASN A 39 -6.75 15.56 -9.47
CA ASN A 39 -6.16 15.49 -8.14
C ASN A 39 -6.69 14.25 -7.40
N GLU A 40 -6.41 13.07 -7.95
CA GLU A 40 -6.84 11.78 -7.45
C GLU A 40 -5.64 10.84 -7.34
N LEU A 41 -5.60 10.05 -6.27
CA LEU A 41 -4.56 9.04 -6.10
C LEU A 41 -4.88 7.85 -7.00
N ILE A 42 -3.98 7.52 -7.92
CA ILE A 42 -4.14 6.39 -8.85
C ILE A 42 -4.38 5.09 -8.06
N GLU A 43 -5.52 4.46 -8.31
CA GLU A 43 -5.85 3.14 -7.77
C GLU A 43 -4.99 2.07 -8.46
N THR A 44 -3.84 1.77 -7.88
CA THR A 44 -3.27 0.43 -8.03
C THR A 44 -4.19 -0.50 -7.25
N GLY A 45 -5.02 -1.26 -7.97
CA GLY A 45 -6.06 -2.12 -7.39
C GLY A 45 -5.56 -2.87 -6.15
N GLY A 46 -6.35 -2.81 -5.07
CA GLY A 46 -5.96 -3.36 -3.77
C GLY A 46 -5.44 -4.78 -3.88
N ARG A 47 -4.43 -5.13 -3.06
CA ARG A 47 -3.88 -6.48 -3.04
C ARG A 47 -4.99 -7.45 -2.62
N SER A 48 -5.23 -8.45 -3.47
CA SER A 48 -6.20 -9.51 -3.15
C SER A 48 -5.74 -10.28 -1.90
N PRO A 49 -6.65 -10.64 -0.97
CA PRO A 49 -6.32 -11.47 0.19
C PRO A 49 -5.54 -12.74 -0.16
N TRP A 50 -5.87 -13.38 -1.30
CA TRP A 50 -5.18 -14.56 -1.79
C TRP A 50 -3.73 -14.29 -2.18
N ARG A 51 -3.46 -13.11 -2.73
CA ARG A 51 -2.10 -12.70 -3.11
C ARG A 51 -1.25 -12.42 -1.88
N ILE A 52 -1.82 -11.78 -0.85
CA ILE A 52 -1.13 -11.56 0.43
C ILE A 52 -0.74 -12.92 1.04
N LEU A 53 -1.66 -13.88 1.08
CA LEU A 53 -1.37 -15.21 1.62
C LEU A 53 -0.28 -15.94 0.80
N TRP A 54 -0.32 -15.82 -0.53
CA TRP A 54 0.70 -16.41 -1.40
C TRP A 54 2.09 -15.79 -1.19
N GLU A 55 2.17 -14.47 -1.01
CA GLU A 55 3.42 -13.77 -0.69
C GLU A 55 4.01 -14.27 0.64
N GLN A 56 3.17 -14.52 1.66
CA GLN A 56 3.62 -15.09 2.94
C GLN A 56 4.16 -16.52 2.81
N LEU A 57 3.54 -17.37 1.97
CA LEU A 57 3.95 -18.77 1.79
C LEU A 57 5.17 -18.93 0.87
N SER A 58 5.37 -17.99 -0.06
CA SER A 58 6.49 -18.01 -1.02
C SER A 58 7.78 -17.37 -0.50
N GLY A 59 7.78 -16.85 0.73
CA GLY A 59 8.98 -16.31 1.37
C GLY A 59 10.06 -17.38 1.58
N ALA A 60 11.32 -17.04 1.29
CA ALA A 60 12.45 -17.97 1.37
C ALA A 60 12.55 -18.69 2.73
N MET A 61 12.28 -17.99 3.83
CA MET A 61 12.29 -18.56 5.18
C MET A 61 11.14 -19.56 5.41
N VAL A 62 9.94 -19.28 4.88
CA VAL A 62 8.79 -20.19 5.00
C VAL A 62 9.00 -21.45 4.14
N ILE A 63 9.56 -21.28 2.94
CA ILE A 63 9.97 -22.41 2.10
C ILE A 63 10.99 -23.30 2.82
N MET A 64 11.97 -22.71 3.52
CA MET A 64 12.92 -23.46 4.33
C MET A 64 12.23 -24.27 5.45
N LEU A 65 11.22 -23.69 6.11
CA LEU A 65 10.44 -24.40 7.12
C LEU A 65 9.62 -25.55 6.52
N PHE A 66 9.06 -25.37 5.33
CA PHE A 66 8.40 -26.46 4.61
C PHE A 66 9.38 -27.60 4.30
N VAL A 67 10.61 -27.29 3.90
CA VAL A 67 11.67 -28.30 3.69
C VAL A 67 12.00 -29.02 5.00
N ALA A 68 12.15 -28.29 6.12
CA ALA A 68 12.40 -28.87 7.43
C ALA A 68 11.25 -29.80 7.89
N ALA A 69 10.00 -29.36 7.72
CA ALA A 69 8.82 -30.17 8.02
C ALA A 69 8.77 -31.45 7.16
N ALA A 70 9.09 -31.35 5.87
CA ALA A 70 9.16 -32.52 4.99
C ALA A 70 10.25 -33.51 5.43
N VAL A 71 11.45 -33.03 5.76
CA VAL A 71 12.55 -33.88 6.26
C VAL A 71 12.15 -34.57 7.56
N SER A 72 11.60 -33.84 8.53
CA SER A 72 11.13 -34.40 9.80
C SER A 72 10.04 -35.47 9.60
N TRP A 73 9.11 -35.23 8.67
CA TRP A 73 8.11 -36.22 8.29
C TRP A 73 8.73 -37.51 7.70
N PHE A 74 9.74 -37.39 6.83
CA PHE A 74 10.46 -38.55 6.29
C PHE A 74 11.24 -39.33 7.35
N LEU A 75 11.68 -38.68 8.42
CA LEU A 75 12.33 -39.30 9.58
C LEU A 75 11.31 -39.96 10.55
N ALA A 76 10.01 -39.94 10.22
CA ALA A 76 8.91 -40.38 11.07
C ALA A 76 8.80 -39.61 12.40
N GLU A 77 9.37 -38.41 12.49
CA GLU A 77 9.27 -37.49 13.63
C GLU A 77 8.03 -36.61 13.48
N TYR A 78 6.85 -37.23 13.52
CA TYR A 78 5.59 -36.53 13.25
C TYR A 78 5.31 -35.37 14.22
N THR A 79 5.77 -35.47 15.46
CA THR A 79 5.60 -34.40 16.47
C THR A 79 6.28 -33.11 16.03
N ASP A 80 7.50 -33.21 15.51
CA ASP A 80 8.28 -32.05 15.08
C ASP A 80 7.74 -31.49 13.76
N ALA A 81 7.36 -32.35 12.82
CA ALA A 81 6.70 -31.95 11.58
C ALA A 81 5.39 -31.18 11.85
N ILE A 82 4.57 -31.64 12.81
CA ILE A 82 3.33 -30.96 13.21
C ILE A 82 3.63 -29.62 13.89
N ALA A 83 4.64 -29.55 14.76
CA ALA A 83 5.04 -28.31 15.41
C ALA A 83 5.48 -27.25 14.39
N ILE A 84 6.31 -27.63 13.41
CA ILE A 84 6.75 -26.73 12.34
C ILE A 84 5.56 -26.27 11.49
N MET A 85 4.66 -27.18 11.12
CA MET A 85 3.44 -26.83 10.38
C MET A 85 2.57 -25.83 11.15
N ALA A 86 2.41 -26.00 12.46
CA ALA A 86 1.68 -25.06 13.30
C ALA A 86 2.32 -23.66 13.30
N ILE A 87 3.66 -23.59 13.33
CA ILE A 87 4.41 -22.32 13.24
C ILE A 87 4.18 -21.65 11.88
N ILE A 88 4.24 -22.40 10.77
CA ILE A 88 3.98 -21.87 9.43
C ILE A 88 2.58 -21.26 9.35
N VAL A 89 1.56 -21.99 9.81
CA VAL A 89 0.17 -21.51 9.80
C VAL A 89 0.00 -20.27 10.67
N LEU A 90 0.58 -20.26 11.87
CA LEU A 90 0.52 -19.11 12.77
C LEU A 90 1.19 -17.88 12.15
N ASN A 91 2.37 -18.06 11.55
CA ASN A 91 3.09 -16.98 10.90
C ASN A 91 2.31 -16.42 9.70
N ALA A 92 1.78 -17.29 8.83
CA ALA A 92 0.93 -16.88 7.71
C ALA A 92 -0.31 -16.10 8.17
N ALA A 93 -0.98 -16.54 9.24
CA ALA A 93 -2.15 -15.86 9.80
C ALA A 93 -1.80 -14.49 10.39
N LEU A 94 -0.70 -14.39 11.14
CA LEU A 94 -0.23 -13.13 11.71
C LEU A 94 0.22 -12.15 10.62
N GLY A 95 1.01 -12.62 9.64
CA GLY A 95 1.46 -11.84 8.49
C GLY A 95 0.29 -11.33 7.65
N PHE A 96 -0.68 -12.20 7.34
CA PHE A 96 -1.91 -11.82 6.65
C PHE A 96 -2.68 -10.74 7.43
N ALA A 97 -2.86 -10.92 8.75
CA ALA A 97 -3.56 -9.94 9.58
C ALA A 97 -2.82 -8.60 9.71
N GLN A 98 -1.49 -8.60 9.64
CA GLN A 98 -0.67 -7.39 9.63
C GLN A 98 -0.81 -6.64 8.30
N ASP A 99 -0.61 -7.32 7.17
CA ASP A 99 -0.73 -6.72 5.84
C ASP A 99 -2.15 -6.24 5.57
N TYR A 100 -3.17 -7.03 5.91
CA TYR A 100 -4.56 -6.64 5.72
C TYR A 100 -4.92 -5.37 6.51
N ARG A 101 -4.37 -5.21 7.72
CA ARG A 101 -4.56 -3.97 8.51
C ARG A 101 -3.84 -2.78 7.88
N ALA A 102 -2.63 -2.97 7.35
CA ALA A 102 -1.89 -1.92 6.66
C ALA A 102 -2.61 -1.43 5.40
N GLU A 103 -3.14 -2.37 4.61
CA GLU A 103 -3.94 -2.07 3.42
C GLU A 103 -5.18 -1.24 3.76
N ARG A 104 -5.89 -1.62 4.84
CA ARG A 104 -7.06 -0.88 5.33
C ARG A 104 -6.71 0.51 5.84
N ALA A 105 -5.56 0.68 6.51
CA ALA A 105 -5.10 1.99 6.96
C ALA A 105 -4.80 2.91 5.77
N MET A 106 -4.16 2.40 4.73
CA MET A 106 -3.93 3.15 3.48
C MET A 106 -5.24 3.49 2.77
N ALA A 107 -6.19 2.56 2.71
CA ALA A 107 -7.51 2.82 2.16
C ALA A 107 -8.26 3.91 2.95
N ALA A 108 -8.13 3.94 4.28
CA ALA A 108 -8.73 4.97 5.11
C ALA A 108 -8.08 6.35 4.90
N LEU A 109 -6.75 6.43 4.77
CA LEU A 109 -6.06 7.67 4.43
C LEU A 109 -6.48 8.19 3.05
N LYS A 110 -6.63 7.30 2.07
CA LYS A 110 -7.13 7.68 0.73
C LYS A 110 -8.52 8.32 0.77
N LYS A 111 -9.42 7.83 1.64
CA LYS A 111 -10.77 8.42 1.82
C LYS A 111 -10.76 9.84 2.40
N LEU A 112 -9.65 10.29 2.99
CA LEU A 112 -9.51 11.65 3.51
C LEU A 112 -8.83 12.60 2.50
N ALA A 113 -8.21 12.05 1.45
CA ALA A 113 -7.49 12.81 0.43
C ALA A 113 -8.33 13.07 -0.84
N VAL A 114 -9.53 12.49 -0.91
CA VAL A 114 -10.54 12.72 -1.94
C VAL A 114 -11.67 13.58 -1.36
#